data_AF-A0A951G1D7-F1
#
_entry.id   AF-A0A951G1D7-F1
#
_cell.length_a   1.000
_cell.length_b   1.000
_cell.length_c   1.000
_cell.angle_alpha   90.00
_cell.angle_beta   90.00
_cell.angle_gamma   90.00
#
_symmetry.space_group_name_H-M   'P 1'
#
loop_
_entity.id
_entity.type
_entity.pdbx_description
1 polymer ?
#
loop_
_entity_poly.entity_id
_entity_poly.type
_entity_poly.pdbx_seq_one_letter_code
_entity_poly.pdbx_strand_id
1 'polypeptide(L)'
;MSEVRVGSPARDLLLRLAAGDERALRAILRPTTDPASRLQTTGGEFLDRRTRLLVRLGALLTLDAPTDAVRWAVDLASTAGAGEDVLAAVLLATGSAAGAAQLVSSAARLATALDYETGIPDDPALPTDRGAAPSDAARPTDRGAGPSYAPPAY
;
A
#
# COMPACT_ATOMS: atom_id res chain seq x y z
N MET A 1 7.14 39.62 -40.78
CA MET A 1 8.08 38.84 -39.95
C MET A 1 7.26 37.96 -39.03
N SER A 2 7.02 36.71 -39.43
CA SER A 2 6.24 35.76 -38.63
C SER A 2 7.12 35.21 -37.52
N GLU A 3 6.75 35.49 -36.28
CA GLU A 3 7.36 34.88 -35.10
C GLU A 3 7.25 33.36 -35.21
N VAL A 4 8.40 32.70 -35.32
CA VAL A 4 8.52 31.26 -35.09
C VAL A 4 8.16 31.06 -33.62
N ARG A 5 6.93 30.63 -33.34
CA ARG A 5 6.58 30.10 -32.02
C ARG A 5 7.43 28.85 -31.83
N VAL A 6 8.56 29.00 -31.15
CA VAL A 6 9.36 27.86 -30.68
C VAL A 6 8.39 26.98 -29.90
N GLY A 7 8.16 25.77 -30.39
CA GLY A 7 7.25 24.81 -29.76
C GLY A 7 7.66 24.60 -28.30
N SER A 8 6.68 24.36 -27.42
CA SER A 8 7.00 23.97 -26.05
C SER A 8 7.88 22.71 -26.10
N PRO A 9 9.05 22.70 -25.44
CA PRO A 9 9.97 21.54 -25.47
C PRO A 9 9.27 20.27 -24.97
N ALA A 10 8.33 20.40 -24.03
CA ALA A 10 7.50 19.29 -23.57
C ALA A 10 6.57 18.77 -24.67
N ARG A 11 5.94 19.65 -25.45
CA ARG A 11 5.11 19.27 -26.59
C ARG A 11 5.93 18.52 -27.64
N ASP A 12 7.10 19.03 -27.98
CA ASP A 12 7.95 18.40 -29.00
C ASP A 12 8.46 17.03 -28.53
N LEU A 13 8.79 16.88 -27.25
CA LEU A 13 9.12 15.58 -26.67
C LEU A 13 7.93 14.61 -26.74
N LEU A 14 6.71 15.05 -26.36
CA LEU A 14 5.51 14.21 -26.42
C LEU A 14 5.22 13.75 -27.84
N LEU A 15 5.36 14.64 -28.84
CA LEU A 15 5.17 14.27 -30.24
C LEU A 15 6.21 13.27 -30.72
N ARG A 16 7.48 13.42 -30.32
CA ARG A 16 8.55 12.46 -30.65
C ARG A 16 8.29 11.09 -30.02
N LEU A 17 7.82 11.05 -28.77
CA LEU A 17 7.45 9.81 -28.10
C LEU A 17 6.26 9.14 -28.77
N ALA A 18 5.22 9.91 -29.10
CA ALA A 18 4.04 9.40 -29.80
C ALA A 18 4.39 8.83 -31.19
N ALA A 19 5.41 9.38 -31.85
CA ALA A 19 5.95 8.87 -33.11
C ALA A 19 6.91 7.68 -32.95
N GLY A 20 7.19 7.23 -31.72
CA GLY A 20 8.12 6.13 -31.46
C GLY A 20 9.59 6.47 -31.74
N ASP A 21 10.00 7.74 -31.63
CA ASP A 21 11.39 8.15 -31.85
C ASP A 21 12.34 7.42 -30.87
N GLU A 22 13.12 6.49 -31.42
CA GLU A 22 14.06 5.65 -30.68
C GLU A 22 15.09 6.45 -29.88
N ARG A 23 15.48 7.64 -30.34
CA ARG A 23 16.41 8.49 -29.57
C ARG A 23 15.73 9.07 -28.33
N ALA A 24 14.46 9.47 -28.47
CA ALA A 24 13.67 9.96 -27.34
C ALA A 24 13.39 8.82 -26.34
N LEU A 25 13.03 7.64 -26.83
CA LEU A 25 12.82 6.44 -26.01
C LEU A 25 14.09 6.05 -25.26
N ARG A 26 15.23 5.93 -25.96
CA ARG A 26 16.52 5.59 -25.34
C ARG A 26 16.95 6.61 -24.29
N ALA A 27 16.70 7.90 -24.49
CA ALA A 27 17.01 8.92 -23.50
C ALA A 27 16.21 8.73 -22.20
N ILE A 28 14.94 8.33 -22.28
CA ILE A 28 14.05 8.15 -21.12
C ILE A 28 14.30 6.82 -20.41
N LEU A 29 14.52 5.75 -21.17
CA LEU A 29 14.71 4.39 -20.65
C LEU A 29 16.12 4.15 -20.10
N ARG A 30 17.08 5.05 -20.36
CA ARG A 30 18.45 4.93 -19.87
C ARG A 30 18.47 4.84 -18.33
N PRO A 31 19.04 3.78 -17.72
CA PRO A 31 19.14 3.66 -16.27
C PRO A 31 19.73 4.93 -15.65
N THR A 32 19.10 5.45 -14.60
CA THR A 32 19.54 6.66 -13.90
C THR A 32 19.72 6.36 -12.42
N THR A 33 20.77 6.92 -11.83
CA THR A 33 21.02 6.90 -10.39
C THR A 33 20.09 7.87 -9.65
N ASP A 34 19.66 8.95 -10.30
CA ASP A 34 18.65 9.86 -9.76
C ASP A 34 17.42 9.90 -10.69
N PRO A 35 16.32 9.22 -10.31
CA PRO A 35 15.08 9.26 -11.08
C PRO A 35 14.42 10.65 -11.12
N ALA A 36 14.66 11.50 -10.12
CA ALA A 36 14.08 12.84 -10.07
C ALA A 36 14.75 13.80 -11.08
N SER A 37 15.97 13.48 -11.54
CA SER A 37 16.68 14.25 -12.57
C SER A 37 15.99 14.16 -13.94
N ARG A 38 15.35 13.03 -14.29
CA ARG A 38 14.67 12.85 -15.59
C ARG A 38 13.54 13.85 -15.84
N LEU A 39 12.86 14.26 -14.78
CA LEU A 39 11.71 15.19 -14.84
C LEU A 39 12.16 16.65 -15.04
N GLN A 40 13.45 16.96 -14.84
CA GLN A 40 14.01 18.29 -15.08
C GLN A 40 14.22 18.58 -16.57
N THR A 41 14.44 17.53 -17.38
CA THR A 41 14.75 17.62 -18.83
C THR A 41 13.65 18.32 -19.65
N THR A 42 12.42 18.39 -19.14
CA THR A 42 11.25 18.97 -19.82
C THR A 42 10.98 20.45 -19.50
N GLY A 43 11.88 21.14 -18.82
CA GLY A 43 11.66 22.54 -18.39
C GLY A 43 10.72 22.66 -17.18
N GLY A 44 10.53 21.56 -16.45
CA GLY A 44 9.72 21.50 -15.24
C GLY A 44 10.51 21.94 -14.01
N GLU A 45 10.88 23.23 -13.94
CA GLU A 45 11.45 23.80 -12.70
C GLU A 45 10.42 23.92 -11.56
N PHE A 46 9.13 23.65 -11.83
CA PHE A 46 8.04 23.90 -10.89
C PHE A 46 7.82 22.83 -9.81
N LEU A 47 8.28 21.58 -10.01
CA LEU A 47 8.15 20.54 -8.99
C LEU A 47 9.49 20.32 -8.32
N ASP A 48 9.56 20.56 -7.01
CA ASP A 48 10.76 20.26 -6.24
C ASP A 48 11.12 18.77 -6.25
N ARG A 49 12.34 18.44 -5.84
CA ARG A 49 12.86 17.06 -5.84
C ARG A 49 11.96 16.11 -5.04
N ARG A 50 11.46 16.55 -3.89
CA ARG A 50 10.61 15.75 -3.00
C ARG A 50 9.31 15.38 -3.68
N THR A 51 8.60 16.37 -4.22
CA THR A 51 7.31 16.21 -4.90
C THR A 51 7.43 15.26 -6.08
N ARG A 52 8.51 15.36 -6.86
CA ARG A 52 8.79 14.42 -7.96
C ARG A 52 8.90 12.96 -7.50
N LEU A 53 9.54 12.73 -6.35
CA LEU A 53 9.68 11.39 -5.78
C LEU A 53 8.34 10.86 -5.25
N LEU A 54 7.52 11.72 -4.64
CA LEU A 54 6.18 11.36 -4.18
C LEU A 54 5.23 11.01 -5.34
N VAL A 55 5.26 11.77 -6.44
CA VAL A 55 4.50 11.46 -7.66
C VAL A 55 4.93 10.13 -8.24
N ARG A 56 6.24 9.84 -8.26
CA ARG A 56 6.77 8.55 -8.71
C ARG A 56 6.28 7.40 -7.82
N LEU A 57 6.31 7.58 -6.49
CA LEU A 57 5.80 6.58 -5.55
C LEU A 57 4.32 6.30 -5.83
N GLY A 58 3.48 7.34 -5.95
CA GLY A 58 2.06 7.17 -6.28
C GLY A 58 1.84 6.42 -7.60
N ALA A 59 2.62 6.72 -8.64
CA ALA A 59 2.55 5.99 -9.90
C ALA A 59 2.92 4.50 -9.75
N LEU A 60 3.96 4.17 -8.97
CA LEU A 60 4.35 2.78 -8.72
C LEU A 60 3.28 2.00 -7.97
N LEU A 61 2.63 2.62 -6.98
CA LEU A 61 1.52 2.01 -6.25
C LEU A 61 0.32 1.74 -7.17
N THR A 62 -0.03 2.71 -8.02
CA THR A 62 -1.16 2.56 -8.97
C THR A 62 -0.88 1.55 -10.08
N LEU A 63 0.37 1.41 -10.51
CA LEU A 63 0.79 0.45 -11.56
C LEU A 63 1.05 -0.97 -11.01
N ASP A 64 0.75 -1.22 -9.74
CA ASP A 64 1.02 -2.49 -9.06
C ASP A 64 2.50 -2.93 -9.18
N ALA A 65 3.43 -1.98 -9.07
CA ALA A 65 4.85 -2.25 -9.19
C ALA A 65 5.37 -3.24 -8.13
N PRO A 66 6.44 -4.03 -8.43
CA PRO A 66 7.02 -4.97 -7.48
C PRO A 66 7.53 -4.25 -6.22
N THR A 67 7.47 -4.93 -5.08
CA THR A 67 7.83 -4.38 -3.76
C THR A 67 9.23 -3.76 -3.74
N ASP A 68 10.22 -4.34 -4.42
CA ASP A 68 11.57 -3.77 -4.52
C ASP A 68 11.59 -2.37 -5.14
N ALA A 69 10.75 -2.13 -6.15
CA ALA A 69 10.62 -0.81 -6.77
C ALA A 69 9.95 0.20 -5.84
N VAL A 70 8.98 -0.26 -5.04
CA VAL A 70 8.31 0.55 -4.01
C VAL A 70 9.30 0.89 -2.89
N ARG A 71 10.06 -0.08 -2.37
CA ARG A 71 11.08 0.13 -1.34
C ARG A 71 12.14 1.14 -1.79
N TRP A 72 12.67 0.96 -3.00
CA TRP A 72 13.63 1.93 -3.55
C TRP A 72 13.04 3.35 -3.70
N ALA A 73 11.77 3.48 -4.08
CA ALA A 73 11.11 4.78 -4.16
C ALA A 73 10.86 5.41 -2.78
N VAL A 74 10.51 4.60 -1.77
CA VAL A 74 10.39 5.01 -0.37
C VAL A 74 11.73 5.52 0.14
N ASP A 75 12.82 4.79 -0.04
CA ASP A 75 14.17 5.21 0.38
C ASP A 75 14.55 6.58 -0.20
N LEU A 76 14.28 6.78 -1.50
CA LEU A 76 14.53 8.05 -2.15
C LEU A 76 13.66 9.18 -1.59
N ALA A 77 12.37 8.94 -1.34
CA ALA A 77 11.48 9.93 -0.75
C ALA A 77 11.91 10.27 0.68
N SER A 78 12.27 9.28 1.49
CA SER A 78 12.76 9.43 2.85
C SER A 78 14.06 10.23 2.91
N THR A 79 15.02 9.98 2.00
CA THR A 79 16.24 10.80 1.88
C THR A 79 15.96 12.23 1.40
N ALA A 80 14.79 12.50 0.80
CA ALA A 80 14.27 13.85 0.53
C ALA A 80 13.44 14.43 1.69
N GLY A 81 13.49 13.78 2.86
CA GLY A 81 12.83 14.17 4.10
C GLY A 81 11.35 13.78 4.19
N ALA A 82 10.85 12.89 3.33
CA ALA A 82 9.46 12.45 3.41
C ALA A 82 9.27 11.48 4.58
N GLY A 83 8.45 11.89 5.55
CA GLY A 83 8.04 11.04 6.66
C GLY A 83 6.96 10.04 6.24
N GLU A 84 6.72 9.05 7.09
CA GLU A 84 5.76 7.97 6.88
C GLU A 84 4.33 8.49 6.69
N ASP A 85 3.97 9.56 7.39
CA ASP A 85 2.71 10.30 7.26
C ASP A 85 2.49 10.80 5.82
N VAL A 86 3.54 11.31 5.19
CA VAL A 86 3.50 11.79 3.81
C VAL A 86 3.40 10.62 2.83
N LEU A 87 4.09 9.51 3.10
CA LEU A 87 4.01 8.31 2.25
C LEU A 87 2.60 7.69 2.32
N ALA A 88 2.00 7.63 3.50
CA ALA A 88 0.62 7.22 3.69
C ALA A 88 -0.37 8.17 2.98
N ALA A 89 -0.14 9.48 3.05
CA ALA A 89 -0.95 10.46 2.32
C ALA A 89 -0.88 10.26 0.80
N VAL A 90 0.27 9.89 0.24
CA VAL A 90 0.40 9.54 -1.18
C VAL A 90 -0.45 8.32 -1.53
N LEU A 91 -0.41 7.27 -0.72
CA LEU A 91 -1.24 6.08 -0.90
C LEU A 91 -2.75 6.43 -0.85
N LEU A 92 -3.16 7.25 0.10
CA LEU A 92 -4.56 7.70 0.20
C LEU A 92 -4.97 8.51 -1.04
N ALA A 93 -4.09 9.35 -1.55
CA ALA A 93 -4.34 10.15 -2.74
C ALA A 93 -4.52 9.31 -4.01
N THR A 94 -3.93 8.10 -4.09
CA THR A 94 -4.12 7.20 -5.24
C THR A 94 -5.41 6.38 -5.15
N GLY A 95 -6.07 6.32 -3.99
CA GLY A 95 -7.21 5.43 -3.74
C GLY A 95 -8.39 5.60 -4.70
N SER A 96 -8.74 6.84 -5.07
CA SER A 96 -9.83 7.10 -6.03
C SER A 96 -9.50 6.70 -7.46
N ALA A 97 -8.23 6.75 -7.85
CA ALA A 97 -7.75 6.38 -9.18
C ALA A 97 -7.50 4.87 -9.32
N ALA A 98 -7.06 4.23 -8.23
CA ALA A 98 -6.64 2.82 -8.21
C ALA A 98 -7.76 1.86 -7.79
N GLY A 99 -8.73 2.33 -7.00
CA GLY A 99 -9.81 1.50 -6.46
C GLY A 99 -9.42 0.70 -5.21
N ALA A 100 -10.42 0.14 -4.52
CA ALA A 100 -10.26 -0.44 -3.18
C ALA A 100 -9.30 -1.65 -3.13
N ALA A 101 -9.38 -2.56 -4.10
CA ALA A 101 -8.51 -3.74 -4.14
C ALA A 101 -7.03 -3.34 -4.29
N GLN A 102 -6.75 -2.40 -5.20
CA GLN A 102 -5.39 -1.91 -5.42
C GLN A 102 -4.86 -1.12 -4.23
N LEU A 103 -5.72 -0.38 -3.54
CA LEU A 103 -5.36 0.35 -2.32
C LEU A 103 -4.89 -0.60 -1.22
N VAL A 104 -5.60 -1.72 -0.99
CA VAL A 104 -5.22 -2.74 0.00
C VAL A 104 -3.89 -3.42 -0.37
N SER A 105 -3.74 -3.84 -1.63
CA SER A 105 -2.48 -4.42 -2.14
C SER A 105 -1.30 -3.45 -1.95
N SER A 106 -1.52 -2.18 -2.32
CA SER A 106 -0.52 -1.12 -2.23
C SER A 106 -0.17 -0.78 -0.79
N ALA A 107 -1.15 -0.82 0.13
CA ALA A 107 -0.94 -0.62 1.56
C ALA A 107 -0.03 -1.71 2.15
N ALA A 108 -0.29 -2.98 1.83
CA ALA A 108 0.54 -4.09 2.30
C ALA A 108 1.99 -3.94 1.81
N ARG A 109 2.19 -3.60 0.53
CA ARG A 109 3.53 -3.38 -0.02
C ARG A 109 4.23 -2.18 0.58
N LEU A 110 3.52 -1.08 0.81
CA LEU A 110 4.09 0.11 1.45
C LEU A 110 4.50 -0.22 2.89
N ALA A 111 3.68 -0.98 3.63
CA ALA A 111 4.02 -1.45 4.96
C ALA A 111 5.28 -2.34 4.95
N THR A 112 5.39 -3.29 4.02
CA THR A 112 6.62 -4.10 3.84
C THR A 112 7.82 -3.25 3.46
N ALA A 113 7.64 -2.24 2.60
CA ALA A 113 8.71 -1.32 2.20
C ALA A 113 9.23 -0.47 3.38
N LEU A 114 8.37 -0.19 4.36
CA LEU A 114 8.69 0.50 5.62
C LEU A 114 9.13 -0.46 6.74
N ASP A 115 9.30 -1.75 6.43
CA ASP A 115 9.65 -2.80 7.38
C ASP A 115 8.64 -2.95 8.55
N TYR A 116 7.37 -2.66 8.30
CA TYR A 116 6.29 -2.94 9.26
C TYR A 116 5.87 -4.40 9.19
N GLU A 117 5.70 -5.01 10.37
CA GLU A 117 5.07 -6.33 10.49
C GLU A 117 3.59 -6.21 10.10
N THR A 118 3.18 -6.97 9.08
CA THR A 118 1.79 -6.97 8.60
C THR A 118 1.08 -8.20 9.16
N GLY A 119 0.98 -8.23 10.48
CA GLY A 119 0.15 -9.18 11.22
C GLY A 119 -0.89 -8.41 12.03
N ILE A 120 -2.13 -8.91 12.06
CA ILE A 120 -3.00 -8.61 13.20
C ILE A 120 -2.23 -9.12 14.42
N PRO A 121 -1.92 -8.31 15.44
CA PRO A 121 -1.34 -8.85 16.65
C PRO A 121 -2.24 -9.99 17.12
N ASP A 122 -1.71 -11.20 17.19
CA ASP A 122 -2.37 -12.28 17.92
C ASP A 122 -2.66 -11.71 19.30
N ASP A 123 -3.93 -11.44 19.59
CA ASP A 123 -4.38 -11.08 20.92
C ASP A 123 -4.44 -12.40 21.70
N PRO A 124 -3.48 -12.72 22.59
CA PRO A 124 -3.72 -13.74 23.60
C PRO A 124 -4.76 -13.16 24.56
N ALA A 125 -6.01 -13.46 24.25
CA ALA A 125 -7.18 -13.21 25.07
C ALA A 125 -6.84 -13.25 26.57
N LEU A 126 -7.02 -12.09 27.21
CA LEU A 126 -7.54 -11.83 28.56
C LEU A 126 -7.24 -12.89 29.65
N PRO A 127 -6.70 -12.48 30.82
CA PRO A 127 -6.59 -13.38 31.96
C PRO A 127 -7.98 -13.92 32.31
N THR A 128 -8.16 -15.24 32.18
CA THR A 128 -9.28 -15.95 32.78
C THR A 128 -9.11 -15.95 34.30
N ASP A 129 -9.34 -14.80 34.92
CA ASP A 129 -9.76 -14.75 36.32
C ASP A 129 -11.24 -15.14 36.36
N ARG A 130 -11.50 -16.43 36.19
CA ARG A 130 -12.74 -17.05 36.63
C ARG A 130 -12.40 -17.89 37.85
N GLY A 131 -12.32 -17.16 38.96
CA GLY A 131 -12.37 -17.62 40.34
C GLY A 131 -12.48 -19.12 40.55
N ALA A 132 -11.41 -19.67 41.12
CA ALA A 132 -11.50 -20.82 41.99
C ALA A 132 -12.60 -20.58 43.03
N ALA A 133 -13.68 -21.36 42.95
CA ALA A 133 -14.54 -21.63 44.09
C ALA A 133 -14.27 -23.08 44.54
N PRO A 134 -13.92 -23.32 45.81
CA PRO A 134 -13.86 -24.66 46.36
C PRO A 134 -15.30 -25.13 46.62
N SER A 135 -15.70 -26.25 46.03
CA SER A 135 -16.95 -26.92 46.38
C SER A 135 -16.66 -28.36 46.74
N ASP A 136 -16.22 -28.53 47.99
CA ASP A 136 -16.31 -29.78 48.74
C ASP A 136 -17.57 -29.71 49.61
N ALA A 137 -18.59 -30.50 49.26
CA ALA A 137 -19.67 -30.92 50.16
C ALA A 137 -20.44 -32.11 49.55
N ALA A 138 -19.96 -33.31 49.88
CA ALA A 138 -20.73 -34.50 50.30
C ALA A 138 -22.13 -34.82 49.70
N ARG A 139 -22.18 -35.93 48.93
CA ARG A 139 -23.12 -37.11 48.93
C ARG A 139 -24.66 -36.91 48.85
N PRO A 140 -25.50 -37.93 48.51
CA PRO A 140 -25.25 -39.37 48.32
C PRO A 140 -25.83 -40.01 47.03
N THR A 141 -25.51 -41.29 46.87
CA THR A 141 -26.07 -42.27 45.93
C THR A 141 -27.57 -42.51 46.13
N ASP A 142 -28.34 -42.59 45.04
CA ASP A 142 -29.53 -43.45 45.01
C ASP A 142 -29.70 -44.09 43.62
N ARG A 143 -29.94 -45.39 43.65
CA ARG A 143 -30.05 -46.34 42.55
C ARG A 143 -31.40 -47.04 42.75
N GLY A 144 -32.39 -46.67 41.95
CA GLY A 144 -33.67 -47.39 41.79
C GLY A 144 -34.30 -46.94 40.46
N ALA A 145 -34.34 -47.79 39.43
CA ALA A 145 -35.44 -48.74 39.15
C ALA A 145 -36.77 -48.01 38.85
N GLY A 146 -37.24 -48.12 37.60
CA GLY A 146 -38.40 -47.41 37.01
C GLY A 146 -39.77 -47.73 37.62
N PRO A 147 -40.90 -47.38 36.96
CA PRO A 147 -41.20 -47.89 35.61
C PRO A 147 -41.93 -46.92 34.64
N SER A 148 -41.86 -47.29 33.36
CA SER A 148 -42.95 -47.32 32.35
C SER A 148 -44.02 -46.22 32.36
N TYR A 149 -44.05 -45.44 31.27
CA TYR A 149 -45.30 -44.89 30.75
C TYR A 149 -45.31 -44.94 29.21
N ALA A 150 -46.30 -45.67 28.68
CA ALA A 150 -46.66 -45.77 27.27
C ALA A 150 -47.60 -44.61 26.87
N PRO A 151 -47.69 -44.24 25.58
CA PRO A 151 -48.33 -43.00 25.14
C PRO A 151 -49.86 -43.16 24.93
N PRO A 152 -50.64 -42.08 24.96
CA PRO A 152 -51.94 -42.06 24.31
C PRO A 152 -51.81 -41.61 22.84
N ALA A 153 -52.47 -42.37 21.97
CA ALA A 153 -52.77 -42.01 20.60
C ALA A 153 -53.83 -40.90 20.58
N TYR A 154 -53.65 -39.89 19.71
CA TYR A 154 -54.60 -39.42 18.69
C TYR A 154 -53.90 -38.46 17.75
#